data_AF-A0A6B1BXI2-F1
#
_entry.id   AF-A0A6B1BXI2-F1
#
_cell.length_a   1.000
_cell.length_b   1.000
_cell.length_c   1.000
_cell.angle_alpha   90.00
_cell.angle_beta   90.00
_cell.angle_gamma   90.00
#
_symmetry.space_group_name_H-M   'P 1'
#
loop_
_entity.id
_entity.type
_entity.pdbx_description
1 polymer ?
#
loop_
_entity_poly.entity_id
_entity_poly.type
_entity_poly.pdbx_seq_one_letter_code
_entity_poly.pdbx_strand_id
1 'polypeptide(L)'
;MIFMTIDDNEVHNLRLLLDEIFGPENFVARCIWLKIFSLKNSARQFSDDHAYVLVYARNAAGLEPNPLLRTEEMEARCQNLDDERHGHWTSADISARNPYSKGTYTIDAGRPDFFGALLEEPEGCILLLGEGSTCVEGSECLSDVVA
;
A
#
# COMPACT_ATOMS: atom_id res chain seq x y z
N MET A 1 7.22 -7.50 21.27
CA MET A 1 6.46 -6.34 20.77
C MET A 1 4.99 -6.61 21.03
N ILE A 2 4.26 -5.60 21.49
CA ILE A 2 2.85 -5.68 21.84
C ILE A 2 2.13 -4.61 21.04
N PHE A 3 0.99 -4.99 20.46
CA PHE A 3 0.08 -4.09 19.76
C PHE A 3 -1.23 -4.06 20.54
N MET A 4 -1.70 -2.86 20.89
CA MET A 4 -2.96 -2.68 21.60
C MET A 4 -3.81 -1.66 20.85
N THR A 5 -5.01 -2.09 20.46
CA THR A 5 -5.99 -1.21 19.84
C THR A 5 -6.80 -0.52 20.93
N ILE A 6 -6.96 0.80 20.82
CA ILE A 6 -7.69 1.63 21.79
C ILE A 6 -8.42 2.78 21.07
N ASP A 7 -9.50 3.25 21.67
CA ASP A 7 -10.24 4.44 21.22
C ASP A 7 -9.60 5.75 21.76
N ASP A 8 -10.14 6.90 21.36
CA ASP A 8 -9.64 8.21 21.81
C ASP A 8 -9.86 8.47 23.31
N ASN A 9 -10.83 7.79 23.94
CA ASN A 9 -11.22 8.06 25.33
C ASN A 9 -10.12 7.68 26.32
N GLU A 10 -9.51 6.50 26.12
CA GLU A 10 -8.56 5.92 27.08
C GLU A 10 -7.12 5.87 26.57
N VAL A 11 -6.85 6.38 25.35
CA VAL A 11 -5.51 6.33 24.75
C VAL A 11 -4.45 7.02 25.62
N HIS A 12 -4.80 8.14 26.29
CA HIS A 12 -3.87 8.86 27.15
C HIS A 12 -3.59 8.12 28.46
N ASN A 13 -4.64 7.58 29.09
CA ASN A 13 -4.51 6.83 30.35
C ASN A 13 -3.73 5.54 30.13
N LEU A 14 -4.06 4.80 29.06
CA LEU A 14 -3.35 3.58 28.68
C LEU A 14 -1.89 3.88 28.35
N ARG A 15 -1.61 4.97 27.64
CA ARG A 15 -0.24 5.40 27.33
C ARG A 15 0.58 5.62 28.60
N LEU A 16 0.05 6.37 29.57
CA LEU A 16 0.73 6.64 30.84
C LEU A 16 0.99 5.36 31.63
N LEU A 17 0.00 4.47 31.71
CA LEU A 17 0.13 3.19 32.39
C LEU A 17 1.21 2.30 31.74
N LEU A 18 1.26 2.29 30.41
CA LEU A 18 2.29 1.53 29.68
C LEU A 18 3.67 2.15 29.82
N ASP A 19 3.77 3.48 29.89
CA ASP A 19 5.04 4.16 30.19
C ASP A 19 5.52 3.83 31.62
N GLU A 20 4.61 3.63 32.58
CA GLU A 20 4.98 3.20 33.95
C GLU A 20 5.45 1.73 33.98
N ILE A 21 4.79 0.83 33.25
CA ILE A 21 5.10 -0.61 33.25
C ILE A 21 6.33 -0.93 32.41
N PHE A 22 6.42 -0.37 31.20
CA PHE A 22 7.45 -0.69 30.22
C PHE A 22 8.55 0.36 30.13
N GLY A 23 8.32 1.58 30.63
CA GLY A 23 9.22 2.71 30.41
C GLY A 23 8.87 3.47 29.12
N PRO A 24 8.93 4.82 29.13
CA PRO A 24 8.61 5.64 27.97
C PRO A 24 9.58 5.43 26.79
N GLU A 25 10.82 5.00 27.05
CA GLU A 25 11.82 4.65 26.05
C GLU A 25 11.46 3.42 25.22
N ASN A 26 10.55 2.58 25.73
CA ASN A 26 10.11 1.36 25.08
C ASN A 26 8.87 1.54 24.20
N PHE A 27 8.37 2.78 24.09
CA PHE A 27 7.35 3.13 23.12
C PHE A 27 7.93 3.17 21.69
N VAL A 28 7.27 2.47 20.77
CA VAL A 28 7.72 2.35 19.38
C VAL A 28 6.95 3.32 18.49
N ALA A 29 5.62 3.21 18.47
CA ALA A 29 4.77 3.99 17.59
C ALA A 29 3.31 4.03 18.07
N ARG A 30 2.58 5.04 17.61
CA ARG A 30 1.13 5.11 17.69
C ARG A 30 0.59 5.16 16.27
N CYS A 31 0.08 4.03 15.79
CA CYS A 31 -0.52 3.93 14.47
C CYS A 31 -1.97 4.39 14.53
N ILE A 32 -2.46 5.03 13.47
CA ILE A 32 -3.85 5.44 13.33
C ILE A 32 -4.52 4.43 12.39
N TRP A 33 -5.59 3.81 12.87
CA TRP A 33 -6.38 2.88 12.09
C TRP A 33 -7.73 3.51 11.76
N LEU A 34 -7.99 3.75 10.48
CA LEU A 34 -9.30 4.20 10.01
C LEU A 34 -10.29 3.04 10.07
N LYS A 35 -11.24 3.09 11.01
CA LYS A 35 -12.28 2.08 11.21
C LYS A 35 -13.53 2.33 10.35
N ILE A 36 -13.76 3.58 9.94
CA ILE A 36 -14.93 3.98 9.17
C ILE A 36 -14.46 4.70 7.90
N PHE A 37 -14.97 4.24 6.75
CA PHE A 37 -14.59 4.79 5.45
C PHE A 37 -15.26 6.15 5.16
N SER A 38 -16.53 6.31 5.55
CA SER A 38 -17.31 7.52 5.28
C SER A 38 -17.65 8.25 6.58
N LEU A 39 -17.34 9.55 6.62
CA LEU A 39 -17.62 10.42 7.76
C LEU A 39 -19.10 10.35 8.18
N LYS A 40 -19.35 10.34 9.48
CA LYS A 40 -20.71 10.42 10.02
C LYS A 40 -21.23 11.85 9.88
N ASN A 41 -22.10 12.08 8.89
CA ASN A 41 -22.72 13.38 8.67
C ASN A 41 -23.67 13.82 9.81
N SER A 42 -23.98 12.93 10.75
CA SER A 42 -24.73 13.23 11.97
C SER A 42 -23.85 13.64 13.16
N ALA A 43 -22.52 13.66 13.00
CA ALA A 43 -21.61 14.10 14.05
C ALA A 43 -21.85 15.58 14.37
N ARG A 44 -22.01 15.89 15.67
CA ARG A 44 -22.20 17.27 16.13
C ARG A 44 -20.91 18.10 16.11
N GLN A 45 -19.76 17.44 16.15
CA GLN A 45 -18.44 18.05 16.16
C GLN A 45 -17.56 17.34 15.12
N PHE A 46 -16.69 16.44 15.56
CA PHE A 46 -15.88 15.59 14.70
C PHE A 46 -16.45 14.18 14.65
N SER A 47 -16.26 13.50 13.52
CA SER A 47 -16.63 12.10 13.38
C SER A 47 -15.51 11.23 13.94
N ASP A 48 -15.84 10.39 14.92
CA ASP A 48 -14.93 9.37 15.46
C ASP A 48 -14.87 8.18 14.49
N ASP A 49 -13.91 8.26 13.57
CA ASP A 49 -13.72 7.33 12.45
C ASP A 49 -12.40 6.57 12.49
N HIS A 50 -11.55 6.87 13.48
CA HIS A 50 -10.30 6.18 13.70
C HIS A 50 -10.23 5.53 15.08
N ALA A 51 -9.27 4.65 15.22
CA ALA A 51 -8.78 4.10 16.48
C ALA A 51 -7.25 4.17 16.46
N TYR A 52 -6.63 4.01 17.62
CA TYR A 52 -5.17 3.96 17.71
C TYR A 52 -4.71 2.54 17.95
N VAL A 53 -3.56 2.22 17.40
CA VAL A 53 -2.80 1.03 17.79
C VAL A 53 -1.52 1.51 18.45
N LEU A 54 -1.42 1.31 19.76
CA LEU A 54 -0.22 1.57 20.53
C LEU A 54 0.74 0.40 20.39
N VAL A 55 1.98 0.71 20.01
CA VAL A 55 3.05 -0.27 19.82
C VAL A 55 4.12 -0.07 20.88
N TYR A 56 4.30 -1.09 21.72
CA TYR A 56 5.35 -1.14 22.73
C TYR A 56 6.29 -2.32 22.49
N ALA A 57 7.57 -2.11 22.75
CA ALA A 57 8.56 -3.16 22.78
C ALA A 57 8.91 -3.52 24.23
N ARG A 58 9.46 -4.72 24.44
CA ARG A 58 10.07 -5.07 25.73
C ARG A 58 11.43 -4.37 25.88
N ASN A 59 12.13 -4.19 24.77
CA ASN A 59 13.36 -3.43 24.63
C ASN A 59 13.33 -2.81 23.23
N ALA A 60 13.04 -1.52 23.13
CA ALA A 60 12.97 -0.81 21.86
C ALA A 60 14.35 -0.59 21.22
N ALA A 61 15.41 -0.46 22.03
CA ALA A 61 16.76 -0.23 21.53
C ALA A 61 17.34 -1.44 20.77
N GLY A 62 16.87 -2.66 21.09
CA GLY A 62 17.24 -3.89 20.39
C GLY A 62 16.15 -4.43 19.48
N LEU A 63 15.14 -3.62 19.13
CA LEU A 63 14.05 -4.06 18.28
C LEU A 63 14.49 -4.08 16.82
N GLU A 64 14.72 -5.28 16.29
CA GLU A 64 14.91 -5.49 14.86
C GLU A 64 13.58 -5.99 14.25
N PRO A 65 13.06 -5.34 13.19
CA PRO A 65 11.96 -5.88 12.41
C PRO A 65 12.34 -7.27 11.92
N ASN A 66 11.46 -8.25 12.12
CA ASN A 66 11.63 -9.60 11.56
C ASN A 66 10.83 -9.68 10.25
N PRO A 67 11.42 -9.32 9.09
CA PRO A 67 10.71 -9.44 7.82
C PRO A 67 10.37 -10.90 7.57
N LEU A 68 9.22 -11.14 6.94
CA LEU A 68 8.89 -12.47 6.50
C LEU A 68 9.94 -12.92 5.48
N LEU A 69 10.46 -14.12 5.69
CA LEU A 69 11.33 -14.75 4.70
C LEU A 69 10.53 -14.92 3.42
N ARG A 70 11.17 -14.61 2.30
CA ARG A 70 10.58 -14.87 0.99
C ARG A 70 10.50 -16.39 0.80
N THR A 71 9.29 -16.92 0.69
CA THR A 71 9.05 -18.36 0.53
C THR A 71 9.01 -18.73 -0.95
N GLU A 72 9.29 -20.01 -1.26
CA GLU A 72 9.13 -20.55 -2.61
C GLU A 72 7.69 -20.37 -3.13
N GLU A 73 6.67 -20.42 -2.25
CA GLU A 73 5.27 -20.15 -2.62
C GLU A 73 5.04 -18.67 -3.03
N MET A 74 5.74 -17.72 -2.39
CA MET A 74 5.72 -16.31 -2.81
C MET A 74 6.42 -16.12 -4.15
N GLU A 75 7.54 -16.81 -4.37
CA GLU A 75 8.28 -16.75 -5.64
C GLU A 75 7.54 -17.46 -6.78
N ALA A 76 6.85 -18.56 -6.51
CA ALA A 76 6.07 -19.31 -7.49
C ALA A 76 4.87 -18.52 -8.03
N ARG A 77 4.40 -17.49 -7.31
CA ARG A 77 3.40 -16.53 -7.81
C ARG A 77 4.00 -15.50 -8.78
N CYS A 78 5.32 -15.36 -8.77
CA CYS A 78 6.09 -14.46 -9.63
C CYS A 78 6.53 -15.23 -10.88
N GLN A 79 5.64 -15.35 -11.87
CA GLN A 79 5.91 -16.10 -13.10
C GLN A 79 6.03 -15.15 -14.29
N ASN A 80 7.19 -15.19 -14.93
CA ASN A 80 7.39 -14.59 -16.24
C ASN A 80 6.95 -15.60 -17.31
N LEU A 81 5.77 -15.37 -17.88
CA LEU A 81 5.19 -16.25 -18.92
C LEU A 81 5.79 -15.99 -20.31
N ASP A 82 6.53 -14.89 -20.47
CA ASP A 82 6.98 -14.40 -21.77
C ASP A 82 8.43 -14.78 -22.10
N ASP A 83 9.09 -15.60 -21.26
CA ASP A 83 10.42 -16.19 -21.44
C ASP A 83 11.52 -15.22 -21.92
N GLU A 84 11.36 -13.92 -21.62
CA GLU A 84 12.34 -12.88 -21.93
C GLU A 84 13.06 -12.37 -20.68
N ARG A 85 14.34 -12.04 -20.89
CA ARG A 85 15.46 -11.50 -20.07
C ARG A 85 15.23 -10.90 -18.66
N HIS A 86 14.01 -10.58 -18.24
CA HIS A 86 13.69 -9.78 -17.06
C HIS A 86 13.49 -10.58 -15.76
N GLY A 87 13.77 -11.89 -15.78
CA GLY A 87 13.63 -12.74 -14.59
C GLY A 87 12.17 -12.90 -14.15
N HIS A 88 11.95 -13.43 -12.94
CA HIS A 88 10.61 -13.64 -12.39
C HIS A 88 9.95 -12.32 -11.99
N TRP A 89 8.82 -11.98 -12.62
CA TRP A 89 8.00 -10.81 -12.30
C TRP A 89 6.53 -11.22 -12.03
N THR A 90 5.78 -10.34 -11.37
CA THR A 90 4.32 -10.45 -11.20
C THR A 90 3.69 -9.14 -11.63
N SER A 91 2.49 -9.19 -12.19
CA SER A 91 1.77 -7.96 -12.51
C SER A 91 1.51 -7.16 -11.23
N ALA A 92 1.92 -5.90 -11.24
CA ALA A 92 1.49 -4.93 -10.25
C ALA A 92 0.19 -4.26 -10.74
N ASP A 93 -0.54 -3.63 -9.82
CA ASP A 93 -1.70 -2.84 -10.18
C ASP A 93 -1.26 -1.70 -11.09
N ILE A 94 -1.79 -1.68 -12.31
CA ILE A 94 -1.59 -0.58 -13.27
C ILE A 94 -2.48 0.60 -12.97
N SER A 95 -3.35 0.52 -11.95
CA SER A 95 -4.27 1.56 -11.58
C SER A 95 -4.02 2.08 -10.16
N ALA A 96 -4.23 3.36 -9.96
CA ALA A 96 -4.10 4.05 -8.69
C ALA A 96 -5.42 4.70 -8.29
N ARG A 97 -5.67 4.67 -6.99
CA ARG A 97 -6.89 5.23 -6.38
C ARG A 97 -6.99 6.76 -6.50
N ASN A 98 -5.86 7.47 -6.48
CA ASN A 98 -5.86 8.93 -6.46
C ASN A 98 -5.50 9.49 -7.85
N PRO A 99 -6.29 10.44 -8.38
CA PRO A 99 -6.01 11.04 -9.68
C PRO A 99 -4.74 11.91 -9.62
N TYR A 100 -3.87 11.73 -10.61
CA TYR A 100 -2.69 12.54 -10.85
C TYR A 100 -2.80 13.09 -12.27
N SER A 101 -2.56 14.40 -12.44
CA SER A 101 -2.85 15.11 -13.69
C SER A 101 -2.08 14.61 -14.92
N LYS A 102 -1.00 13.84 -14.72
CA LYS A 102 -0.23 13.21 -15.80
C LYS A 102 -0.43 11.68 -15.89
N GLY A 103 -1.30 11.10 -15.05
CA GLY A 103 -1.55 9.65 -14.99
C GLY A 103 -2.79 9.22 -15.77
N THR A 104 -3.29 10.06 -16.69
CA THR A 104 -4.44 9.70 -17.53
C THR A 104 -3.99 9.65 -18.97
N TYR A 105 -3.99 8.46 -19.55
CA TYR A 105 -3.60 8.24 -20.94
C TYR A 105 -4.30 6.99 -21.47
N THR A 106 -4.51 6.95 -22.78
CA THR A 106 -5.13 5.81 -23.47
C THR A 106 -4.05 4.80 -23.83
N ILE A 107 -4.26 3.53 -23.50
CA ILE A 107 -3.39 2.43 -23.93
C ILE A 107 -3.94 1.89 -25.25
N ASP A 108 -3.19 2.08 -26.34
CA ASP A 108 -3.45 1.42 -27.63
C ASP A 108 -2.54 0.19 -27.73
N ALA A 109 -3.14 -1.00 -27.83
CA ALA A 109 -2.42 -2.26 -27.93
C ALA A 109 -1.78 -2.51 -29.30
N GLY A 110 -1.98 -1.64 -30.29
CA GLY A 110 -1.22 -1.61 -31.56
C GLY A 110 -1.33 -2.84 -32.48
N ARG A 111 -2.03 -3.91 -32.07
CA ARG A 111 -2.29 -5.11 -32.87
C ARG A 111 -3.75 -5.18 -33.32
N PRO A 112 -4.03 -5.29 -34.62
CA PRO A 112 -5.39 -5.39 -35.15
C PRO A 112 -6.09 -6.74 -34.87
N ASP A 113 -5.34 -7.74 -34.41
CA ASP A 113 -5.74 -9.14 -34.18
C ASP A 113 -5.88 -9.51 -32.70
N PHE A 114 -5.38 -8.67 -31.79
CA PHE A 114 -5.78 -8.70 -30.40
C PHE A 114 -7.10 -7.95 -30.28
N PHE A 115 -8.12 -8.52 -29.62
CA PHE A 115 -9.35 -7.79 -29.31
C PHE A 115 -8.95 -6.48 -28.65
N GLY A 116 -9.11 -5.37 -29.38
CA GLY A 116 -8.83 -4.01 -28.93
C GLY A 116 -9.75 -3.67 -27.78
N ALA A 117 -9.41 -4.14 -26.58
CA ALA A 117 -9.98 -3.65 -25.36
C ALA A 117 -9.31 -2.30 -25.11
N LEU A 118 -10.03 -1.23 -25.44
CA LEU A 118 -9.83 0.02 -24.70
C LEU A 118 -10.01 -0.36 -23.23
N LEU A 119 -8.91 -0.36 -22.48
CA LEU A 119 -8.99 -0.50 -21.03
C LEU A 119 -9.57 0.82 -20.51
N GLU A 120 -10.91 0.88 -20.48
CA GLU A 120 -11.63 1.94 -19.81
C GLU A 120 -11.35 1.85 -18.32
N GLU A 121 -11.10 2.99 -17.69
CA GLU A 121 -10.87 3.05 -16.25
C GLU A 121 -12.08 2.47 -15.50
N PRO A 122 -11.89 1.50 -14.58
CA PRO A 122 -12.94 1.21 -13.62
C PRO A 122 -13.21 2.49 -12.82
N GLU A 123 -14.47 2.91 -12.72
CA GLU A 123 -14.87 4.21 -12.15
C GLU A 123 -14.09 4.55 -10.87
N GLY A 124 -13.21 5.57 -10.96
CA GLY A 124 -12.43 6.07 -9.83
C GLY A 124 -10.99 5.56 -9.69
N CYS A 125 -10.41 4.93 -10.70
CA CYS A 125 -8.99 4.53 -10.70
C CYS A 125 -8.25 5.02 -11.96
N ILE A 126 -7.10 5.66 -11.82
CA ILE A 126 -6.27 6.15 -12.94
C ILE A 126 -5.09 5.23 -13.26
N LEU A 127 -4.61 5.19 -14.50
CA LEU A 127 -3.51 4.28 -14.87
C LEU A 127 -2.09 4.84 -14.53
N LEU A 128 -1.11 3.97 -14.24
CA LEU A 128 0.21 4.32 -13.66
C LEU A 128 1.40 4.34 -14.64
N LEU A 129 1.16 4.40 -15.94
CA LEU A 129 2.21 4.49 -16.97
C LEU A 129 2.49 5.97 -17.30
N GLY A 130 3.71 6.28 -17.73
CA GLY A 130 4.08 7.64 -18.15
C GLY A 130 3.64 7.95 -19.58
N GLU A 131 3.52 9.23 -19.94
CA GLU A 131 3.41 9.65 -21.35
C GLU A 131 4.59 9.08 -22.16
N GLY A 132 4.29 8.33 -23.22
CA GLY A 132 5.30 7.66 -24.06
C GLY A 132 5.57 6.19 -23.73
N SER A 133 4.83 5.60 -22.78
CA SER A 133 4.93 4.17 -22.47
C SER A 133 4.31 3.33 -23.60
N THR A 134 5.13 2.81 -24.50
CA THR A 134 4.69 1.83 -25.52
C THR A 134 5.09 0.43 -25.07
N CYS A 135 4.12 -0.45 -24.83
CA CYS A 135 4.39 -1.88 -24.72
C CYS A 135 4.59 -2.45 -26.13
N VAL A 136 5.83 -2.49 -26.59
CA VAL A 136 6.19 -3.17 -27.84
C VAL A 136 6.75 -4.53 -27.48
N GLU A 137 6.11 -5.61 -27.95
CA GLU A 137 6.61 -6.98 -27.83
C GLU A 137 8.09 -7.02 -28.29
N GLY A 138 9.00 -7.40 -27.40
CA GLY A 138 10.42 -7.58 -27.69
C GLY A 138 11.35 -6.36 -27.52
N SER A 139 10.92 -5.25 -26.91
CA SER A 139 11.87 -4.20 -26.51
C SER A 139 11.45 -3.43 -25.25
N GLU A 140 12.36 -3.45 -24.27
CA GLU A 140 12.47 -2.66 -23.04
C GLU A 140 11.32 -1.65 -22.77
N CYS A 141 10.44 -2.00 -21.83
CA CYS A 141 9.71 -1.00 -21.04
C CYS A 141 10.72 -0.27 -20.15
N LEU A 142 11.47 0.67 -20.73
CA LEU A 142 12.18 1.72 -20.00
C LEU A 142 11.15 2.74 -19.54
N SER A 143 10.37 2.39 -18.51
CA SER A 143 9.79 3.40 -17.65
C SER A 143 10.74 3.57 -16.47
N ASP A 144 11.42 4.71 -16.43
CA ASP A 144 11.98 5.23 -15.19
C ASP A 144 10.84 5.28 -14.17
N VAL A 145 10.81 4.29 -13.27
CA VAL A 145 9.98 4.32 -12.07
C VAL A 145 10.54 5.45 -11.24
N VAL A 146 10.00 6.66 -11.43
CA VAL A 146 10.26 7.80 -10.58
C VAL A 146 9.70 7.45 -9.20
N ALA A 147 10.62 7.21 -8.27
CA ALA A 147 10.36 7.06 -6.84
C ALA A 147 9.74 8.31 -6.23
#